data_AF-A0A0S9PNA6-F1
#
_entry.id   AF-A0A0S9PNA6-F1
#
_cell.length_a   1.000
_cell.length_b   1.000
_cell.length_c   1.000
_cell.angle_alpha   90.00
_cell.angle_beta   90.00
_cell.angle_gamma   90.00
#
_symmetry.space_group_name_H-M   'P 1'
#
loop_
_entity.id
_entity.type
_entity.pdbx_description
1 polymer ?
#
loop_
_entity_poly.entity_id
_entity_poly.type
_entity_poly.pdbx_seq_one_letter_code
_entity_poly.pdbx_strand_id
1 'polypeptide(L)'
;MDAPPRRAPNVVLSPSPPRSRDARIDVIRGLALLTIFIDHIPRNAPALLTLHNFGFSDAAEIFVLLAGYSAMVAYGGLFRRAGTRATLTRIGWRCLKIYLFQAGLLLATLLIVRVWMDLTGLVPRFGVRALLDMGLLPGAVRGLMLNALPNYLDILPLYILLLGLFPLIYAGLRRTLWGTLGLSGLIWLAANVDHTLNLPNAAAVDDGWYFNPFAWQFLFVIGAALSVAVQARDGLLPRHSLLTAAAWIYLLCALLQAFPWGDWGLPDLRPLAMSPPDKSRVAPLRLLHILVLTSLVFASPAVMRLSGLRWLRPFDACGRNSLEIFAAGCMAALIGRILYRTFEPVWPLQIAVNLGGLALMLGLGLALDARARRRTLR
;
A
#
# COMPACT_ATOMS: atom_id res chain seq x y z
N MET A 1 -25.43 20.91 -41.74
CA MET A 1 -25.14 21.73 -40.55
C MET A 1 -24.44 20.82 -39.56
N ASP A 2 -23.12 20.67 -39.70
CA ASP A 2 -22.32 19.79 -38.85
C ASP A 2 -21.99 20.50 -37.53
N ALA A 3 -22.46 19.92 -36.44
CA ALA A 3 -22.11 20.37 -35.10
C ALA A 3 -20.62 20.08 -34.86
N PRO A 4 -19.82 21.04 -34.37
CA PRO A 4 -18.40 20.82 -34.13
C PRO A 4 -18.18 19.82 -32.98
N PRO A 5 -17.07 19.07 -33.00
CA PRO A 5 -16.75 18.09 -31.96
C PRO A 5 -16.56 18.78 -30.61
N ARG A 6 -17.27 18.27 -29.58
CA ARG A 6 -17.12 18.72 -28.19
C ARG A 6 -15.67 18.47 -27.74
N ARG A 7 -14.89 19.55 -27.59
CA ARG A 7 -13.56 19.51 -26.96
C ARG A 7 -13.66 18.85 -25.58
N ALA A 8 -12.79 17.87 -25.32
CA ALA A 8 -12.62 17.32 -23.99
C ALA A 8 -12.36 18.46 -22.99
N PRO A 9 -13.08 18.53 -21.86
CA PRO A 9 -12.89 19.61 -20.91
C PRO A 9 -11.47 19.53 -20.34
N ASN A 10 -10.67 20.58 -20.58
CA ASN A 10 -9.48 20.85 -19.78
C ASN A 10 -9.95 20.96 -18.32
N VAL A 11 -9.64 19.94 -17.51
CA VAL A 11 -9.94 19.94 -16.08
C VAL A 11 -8.98 20.90 -15.41
N VAL A 12 -9.26 22.20 -15.52
CA VAL A 12 -8.62 23.24 -14.73
C VAL A 12 -9.15 23.06 -13.30
N LEU A 13 -8.25 22.90 -12.33
CA LEU A 13 -8.59 22.71 -10.92
C LEU A 13 -9.28 23.95 -10.33
N SER A 14 -10.58 24.07 -10.50
CA SER A 14 -11.43 25.08 -9.84
C SER A 14 -11.55 24.78 -8.33
N PRO A 15 -11.68 25.80 -7.46
CA PRO A 15 -11.78 25.58 -6.02
C PRO A 15 -13.09 24.89 -5.65
N SER A 16 -13.00 23.67 -5.09
CA SER A 16 -14.12 23.09 -4.34
C SER A 16 -14.07 23.59 -2.88
N PRO A 17 -15.23 23.84 -2.24
CA PRO A 17 -15.31 24.09 -0.80
C PRO A 17 -14.70 22.91 -0.01
N PRO A 18 -14.37 23.08 1.29
CA PRO A 18 -13.81 21.99 2.09
C PRO A 18 -14.85 20.87 2.20
N ARG A 19 -14.75 19.89 1.30
CA ARG A 19 -15.55 18.67 1.34
C ARG A 19 -15.16 17.88 2.58
N SER A 20 -16.16 17.25 3.19
CA SER A 20 -15.96 16.25 4.23
C SER A 20 -14.97 15.19 3.75
N ARG A 21 -14.06 14.80 4.64
CA ARG A 21 -13.07 13.74 4.37
C ARG A 21 -13.79 12.47 3.94
N ASP A 22 -13.39 11.91 2.81
CA ASP A 22 -13.99 10.69 2.27
C ASP A 22 -13.59 9.47 3.13
N ALA A 23 -14.55 8.99 3.94
CA ALA A 23 -14.34 7.88 4.86
C ALA A 23 -13.95 6.57 4.17
N ARG A 24 -14.30 6.37 2.89
CA ARG A 24 -13.90 5.17 2.14
C ARG A 24 -12.39 5.00 2.11
N ILE A 25 -11.67 6.12 1.93
CA ILE A 25 -10.21 6.10 1.79
C ILE A 25 -9.58 5.54 3.06
N ASP A 26 -10.00 6.05 4.22
CA ASP A 26 -9.44 5.64 5.50
C ASP A 26 -9.90 4.22 5.89
N VAL A 27 -11.17 3.87 5.66
CA VAL A 27 -11.64 2.49 5.91
C VAL A 27 -10.87 1.48 5.09
N ILE A 28 -10.70 1.71 3.78
CA ILE A 28 -10.00 0.79 2.89
C ILE A 28 -8.51 0.72 3.24
N ARG A 29 -7.88 1.86 3.59
CA ARG A 29 -6.50 1.86 4.12
C ARG A 29 -6.39 1.06 5.40
N GLY A 30 -7.34 1.20 6.32
CA GLY A 30 -7.39 0.45 7.57
C GLY A 30 -7.49 -1.05 7.34
N LEU A 31 -8.41 -1.47 6.47
CA LEU A 31 -8.54 -2.88 6.07
C LEU A 31 -7.25 -3.40 5.43
N ALA A 32 -6.65 -2.64 4.50
CA ALA A 32 -5.38 -3.00 3.88
C ALA A 32 -4.27 -3.22 4.92
N LEU A 33 -4.17 -2.38 5.95
CA LEU A 33 -3.18 -2.54 7.02
C LEU A 33 -3.37 -3.84 7.81
N LEU A 34 -4.62 -4.17 8.16
CA LEU A 34 -4.93 -5.42 8.89
C LEU A 34 -4.64 -6.64 8.02
N THR A 35 -4.99 -6.58 6.72
CA THR A 35 -4.67 -7.62 5.75
C THR A 35 -3.15 -7.79 5.59
N ILE A 36 -2.39 -6.69 5.48
CA ILE A 36 -0.92 -6.71 5.43
C ILE A 36 -0.37 -7.46 6.65
N PHE A 37 -0.84 -7.18 7.86
CA PHE A 37 -0.40 -7.89 9.06
C PHE A 37 -0.62 -9.41 8.95
N ILE A 38 -1.81 -9.85 8.52
CA ILE A 38 -2.15 -11.27 8.36
C ILE A 38 -1.23 -11.94 7.32
N ASP A 39 -1.08 -11.30 6.15
CA ASP A 39 -0.25 -11.79 5.03
C ASP A 39 1.24 -11.79 5.36
N HIS A 40 1.66 -10.96 6.32
CA HIS A 40 3.04 -10.88 6.75
C HIS A 40 3.46 -12.01 7.69
N ILE A 41 2.58 -12.94 8.07
CA ILE A 41 2.95 -14.10 8.89
C ILE A 41 2.94 -15.35 7.98
N PRO A 42 4.08 -16.05 7.79
CA PRO A 42 4.12 -17.25 6.95
C PRO A 42 3.41 -18.43 7.63
N ARG A 43 2.88 -19.38 6.85
CA ARG A 43 2.09 -20.54 7.36
C ARG A 43 0.91 -20.10 8.24
N ASN A 44 0.23 -19.02 7.85
CA ASN A 44 -0.88 -18.45 8.59
C ASN A 44 -2.20 -18.74 7.86
N ALA A 45 -3.06 -19.60 8.43
CA ALA A 45 -4.30 -20.01 7.77
C ALA A 45 -5.25 -18.85 7.41
N PRO A 46 -5.40 -17.78 8.24
CA PRO A 46 -6.19 -16.62 7.86
C PRO A 46 -5.68 -15.88 6.60
N ALA A 47 -4.40 -16.04 6.22
CA ALA A 47 -3.87 -15.46 4.99
C ALA A 47 -4.52 -16.07 3.73
N LEU A 48 -5.09 -17.29 3.80
CA LEU A 48 -5.83 -17.89 2.69
C LEU A 48 -7.12 -17.14 2.34
N LEU A 49 -7.60 -16.27 3.24
CA LEU A 49 -8.83 -15.48 3.07
C LEU A 49 -8.54 -14.00 2.75
N THR A 50 -7.32 -13.67 2.36
CA THR A 50 -6.93 -12.30 2.04
C THR A 50 -6.90 -12.02 0.54
N LEU A 51 -6.85 -10.74 0.19
CA LEU A 51 -6.88 -10.29 -1.21
C LEU A 51 -5.76 -10.89 -2.06
N HIS A 52 -4.59 -11.17 -1.47
CA HIS A 52 -3.46 -11.81 -2.15
C HIS A 52 -3.83 -13.16 -2.79
N ASN A 53 -4.84 -13.85 -2.25
CA ASN A 53 -5.32 -15.15 -2.73
C ASN A 53 -6.57 -15.06 -3.60
N PHE A 54 -7.14 -13.87 -3.81
CA PHE A 54 -8.38 -13.66 -4.58
C PHE A 54 -8.19 -12.90 -5.88
N GLY A 55 -6.94 -12.70 -6.30
CA GLY A 55 -6.61 -12.08 -7.57
C GLY A 55 -5.13 -11.74 -7.69
N PHE A 56 -4.78 -10.89 -8.66
CA PHE A 56 -3.39 -10.62 -8.98
C PHE A 56 -2.73 -9.55 -8.13
N SER A 57 -3.49 -8.63 -7.52
CA SER A 57 -2.95 -7.58 -6.64
C SER A 57 -3.28 -7.86 -5.18
N ASP A 58 -2.58 -7.22 -4.25
CA ASP A 58 -2.81 -7.36 -2.83
C ASP A 58 -2.96 -6.00 -2.13
N ALA A 59 -2.92 -6.03 -0.80
CA ALA A 59 -3.11 -4.84 0.02
C ALA A 59 -2.02 -3.76 -0.21
N ALA A 60 -0.83 -4.12 -0.70
CA ALA A 60 0.23 -3.16 -1.01
C ALA A 60 -0.17 -2.23 -2.16
N GLU A 61 -0.74 -2.76 -3.26
CA GLU A 61 -1.20 -1.93 -4.37
C GLU A 61 -2.31 -0.97 -3.94
N ILE A 62 -3.26 -1.44 -3.12
CA ILE A 62 -4.29 -0.58 -2.52
C ILE A 62 -3.62 0.54 -1.72
N PHE A 63 -2.66 0.20 -0.86
CA PHE A 63 -2.01 1.15 0.04
C PHE A 63 -1.25 2.24 -0.73
N VAL A 64 -0.50 1.89 -1.78
CA VAL A 64 0.26 2.84 -2.60
C VAL A 64 -0.64 3.67 -3.51
N LEU A 65 -1.68 3.08 -4.10
CA LEU A 65 -2.66 3.84 -4.89
C LEU A 65 -3.38 4.88 -4.01
N LEU A 66 -3.88 4.47 -2.84
CA LEU A 66 -4.54 5.39 -1.91
C LEU A 66 -3.58 6.41 -1.29
N ALA A 67 -2.28 6.13 -1.26
CA ALA A 67 -1.26 7.10 -0.90
C ALA A 67 -1.21 8.28 -1.86
N GLY A 68 -1.16 8.00 -3.17
CA GLY A 68 -1.19 9.02 -4.21
C GLY A 68 -2.47 9.85 -4.15
N TYR A 69 -3.60 9.17 -3.96
CA TYR A 69 -4.91 9.83 -3.76
C TYR A 69 -4.87 10.79 -2.56
N SER A 70 -4.39 10.29 -1.41
CA SER A 70 -4.35 11.06 -0.17
C SER A 70 -3.35 12.22 -0.25
N ALA A 71 -2.21 12.03 -0.92
CA ALA A 71 -1.21 13.07 -1.13
C ALA A 71 -1.77 14.22 -1.96
N MET A 72 -2.49 13.92 -3.05
CA MET A 72 -3.14 14.94 -3.87
C MET A 72 -4.21 15.71 -3.09
N VAL A 73 -5.06 15.02 -2.31
CA VAL A 73 -6.07 15.68 -1.47
C VAL A 73 -5.41 16.56 -0.39
N ALA A 74 -4.37 16.07 0.29
CA ALA A 74 -3.75 16.77 1.42
C ALA A 74 -2.87 17.96 0.98
N TYR A 75 -2.05 17.77 -0.05
CA TYR A 75 -1.01 18.72 -0.45
C TYR A 75 -1.39 19.51 -1.71
N GLY A 76 -2.24 18.97 -2.59
CA GLY A 76 -2.59 19.62 -3.85
C GLY A 76 -3.31 20.97 -3.65
N GLY A 77 -4.19 21.04 -2.65
CA GLY A 77 -4.79 22.31 -2.21
C GLY A 77 -3.83 23.19 -1.41
N LEU A 78 -2.87 22.58 -0.69
CA LEU A 78 -1.90 23.31 0.13
C LEU A 78 -0.92 24.11 -0.72
N PHE A 79 -0.46 23.58 -1.86
CA PHE A 79 0.39 24.30 -2.80
C PHE A 79 -0.21 25.64 -3.23
N ARG A 80 -1.54 25.70 -3.39
CA ARG A 80 -2.27 26.94 -3.72
C ARG A 80 -2.49 27.85 -2.51
N ARG A 81 -2.84 27.28 -1.36
CA ARG A 81 -3.27 28.04 -0.18
C ARG A 81 -2.11 28.59 0.66
N ALA A 82 -1.02 27.83 0.77
CA ALA A 82 0.13 28.17 1.63
C ALA A 82 1.45 28.30 0.85
N GLY A 83 1.42 28.10 -0.47
CA GLY A 83 2.58 28.20 -1.35
C GLY A 83 3.51 26.99 -1.33
N THR A 84 4.49 27.02 -2.24
CA THR A 84 5.44 25.92 -2.47
C THR A 84 6.32 25.64 -1.25
N ARG A 85 6.93 26.67 -0.65
CA ARG A 85 7.86 26.49 0.47
C ARG A 85 7.20 25.82 1.68
N ALA A 86 6.02 26.29 2.08
CA ALA A 86 5.30 25.71 3.20
C ALA A 86 4.90 24.25 2.92
N THR A 87 4.47 23.97 1.68
CA THR A 87 4.09 22.61 1.28
C THR A 87 5.28 21.65 1.26
N LEU A 88 6.41 22.07 0.67
CA LEU A 88 7.66 21.29 0.68
C LEU A 88 8.16 21.03 2.10
N THR A 89 8.06 22.03 2.99
CA THR A 89 8.42 21.87 4.41
C THR A 89 7.55 20.81 5.09
N ARG A 90 6.23 20.83 4.89
CA ARG A 90 5.33 19.80 5.45
C ARG A 90 5.58 18.41 4.89
N ILE A 91 5.85 18.31 3.58
CA ILE A 91 6.24 17.05 2.94
C ILE A 91 7.56 16.54 3.53
N GLY A 92 8.57 17.39 3.68
CA GLY A 92 9.86 17.05 4.28
C GLY A 92 9.71 16.51 5.71
N TRP A 93 8.95 17.19 6.57
CA TRP A 93 8.65 16.69 7.92
C TRP A 93 7.90 15.35 7.91
N ARG A 94 7.01 15.15 6.94
CA ARG A 94 6.32 13.87 6.80
C ARG A 94 7.29 12.76 6.36
N CYS A 95 8.17 13.01 5.40
CA CYS A 95 9.22 12.09 4.99
C CYS A 95 10.15 11.74 6.16
N LEU A 96 10.59 12.75 6.93
CA LEU A 96 11.42 12.52 8.12
C LEU A 96 10.68 11.66 9.15
N LYS A 97 9.39 11.93 9.42
CA LYS A 97 8.60 11.09 10.33
C LYS A 97 8.57 9.64 9.84
N ILE A 98 8.33 9.39 8.56
CA ILE A 98 8.31 8.03 8.01
C ILE A 98 9.70 7.39 8.13
N TYR A 99 10.77 8.13 7.85
CA TYR A 99 12.14 7.66 7.99
C TYR A 99 12.47 7.26 9.44
N LEU A 100 12.06 8.06 10.43
CA LEU A 100 12.26 7.73 11.84
C LEU A 100 11.51 6.46 12.26
N PHE A 101 10.29 6.25 11.73
CA PHE A 101 9.56 5.00 11.93
C PHE A 101 10.28 3.81 11.26
N GLN A 102 10.78 3.99 10.04
CA GLN A 102 11.57 2.98 9.34
C GLN A 102 12.83 2.61 10.13
N ALA A 103 13.59 3.61 10.58
CA ALA A 103 14.79 3.41 11.39
C ALA A 103 14.48 2.68 12.70
N GLY A 104 13.42 3.11 13.40
CA GLY A 104 12.98 2.46 14.63
C GLY A 104 12.58 1.00 14.42
N LEU A 105 11.79 0.71 13.38
CA LEU A 105 11.38 -0.67 13.03
C LEU A 105 12.57 -1.55 12.67
N LEU A 106 13.50 -1.01 11.87
CA LEU A 106 14.72 -1.71 11.48
C LEU A 106 15.55 -2.09 12.70
N LEU A 107 15.91 -1.10 13.53
CA LEU A 107 16.75 -1.30 14.71
C LEU A 107 16.09 -2.24 15.72
N ALA A 108 14.80 -2.05 15.99
CA ALA A 108 14.04 -2.92 16.87
C ALA A 108 14.01 -4.36 16.33
N THR A 109 13.80 -4.53 15.01
CA THR A 109 13.80 -5.89 14.44
C THR A 109 15.16 -6.56 14.52
N LEU A 110 16.23 -5.85 14.16
CA LEU A 110 17.59 -6.40 14.23
C LEU A 110 17.93 -6.84 15.65
N LEU A 111 17.59 -6.02 16.65
CA LEU A 111 17.81 -6.35 18.06
C LEU A 111 16.96 -7.54 18.52
N ILE A 112 15.64 -7.51 18.28
CA ILE A 112 14.73 -8.59 18.70
C ILE A 112 15.14 -9.91 18.07
N VAL A 113 15.43 -9.92 16.77
CA VAL A 113 15.84 -11.14 16.05
C VAL A 113 17.19 -11.61 16.55
N ARG A 114 18.16 -10.71 16.79
CA ARG A 114 19.47 -11.10 17.33
C ARG A 114 19.33 -11.77 18.70
N VAL A 115 18.59 -11.15 19.62
CA VAL A 115 18.35 -11.71 20.96
C VAL A 115 17.63 -13.05 20.86
N TRP A 116 16.62 -13.17 20.00
CA TRP A 116 15.93 -14.44 19.77
C TRP A 116 16.85 -15.54 19.23
N MET A 117 17.75 -15.22 18.30
CA MET A 117 18.76 -16.16 17.80
C MET A 117 19.68 -16.63 18.94
N ASP A 118 20.17 -15.71 19.77
CA ASP A 118 21.05 -16.03 20.90
C ASP A 118 20.37 -16.93 21.95
N LEU A 119 19.07 -16.71 22.20
CA LEU A 119 18.30 -17.49 23.19
C LEU A 119 17.86 -18.87 22.69
N THR A 120 17.63 -19.04 21.38
CA THR A 120 17.02 -20.26 20.82
C THR A 120 17.94 -21.08 19.93
N GLY A 121 19.05 -20.50 19.45
CA GLY A 121 19.91 -21.08 18.41
C GLY A 121 19.24 -21.17 17.03
N LEU A 122 18.02 -20.67 16.86
CA LEU A 122 17.29 -20.70 15.59
C LEU A 122 17.70 -19.53 14.70
N VAL A 123 17.63 -19.73 13.39
CA VAL A 123 17.90 -18.68 12.38
C VAL A 123 16.62 -18.19 11.70
N PRO A 124 16.53 -16.89 11.38
CA PRO A 124 15.37 -16.33 10.69
C PRO A 124 15.31 -16.82 9.23
N ARG A 125 14.11 -17.17 8.75
CA ARG A 125 13.84 -17.56 7.35
C ARG A 125 13.23 -16.41 6.53
N PHE A 126 13.57 -15.18 6.89
CA PHE A 126 13.05 -13.97 6.25
C PHE A 126 14.17 -12.93 6.10
N GLY A 127 13.93 -11.88 5.32
CA GLY A 127 14.96 -10.97 4.78
C GLY A 127 15.86 -10.24 5.79
N VAL A 128 15.60 -10.35 7.09
CA VAL A 128 16.49 -9.81 8.15
C VAL A 128 17.83 -10.54 8.21
N ARG A 129 17.85 -11.83 7.84
CA ARG A 129 19.07 -12.64 7.92
C ARG A 129 20.23 -11.99 7.17
N ALA A 130 19.99 -11.49 5.96
CA ALA A 130 21.02 -10.86 5.12
C ALA A 130 21.70 -9.67 5.82
N LEU A 131 20.94 -8.85 6.57
CA LEU A 131 21.52 -7.73 7.31
C LEU A 131 22.35 -8.21 8.51
N LEU A 132 21.93 -9.29 9.18
CA LEU A 132 22.66 -9.83 10.33
C LEU A 132 23.95 -10.55 9.88
N ASP A 133 23.93 -11.19 8.73
CA ASP A 133 25.10 -11.86 8.14
C ASP A 133 26.18 -10.85 7.71
N MET A 134 25.82 -9.59 7.40
CA MET A 134 26.77 -8.48 7.21
C MET A 134 27.42 -7.99 8.53
N GLY A 135 26.93 -8.47 9.68
CA GLY A 135 27.22 -7.95 11.02
C GLY A 135 26.17 -6.94 11.49
N LEU A 136 25.85 -6.95 12.78
CA LEU A 136 24.76 -6.14 13.36
C LEU A 136 24.91 -4.64 13.08
N LEU A 137 26.10 -4.07 13.33
CA LEU A 137 26.35 -2.65 13.10
C LEU A 137 26.45 -2.30 11.60
N PRO A 138 27.26 -3.00 10.77
CA PRO A 138 27.28 -2.74 9.32
C PRO A 138 25.91 -2.90 8.65
N GLY A 139 25.15 -3.94 9.00
CA GLY A 139 23.79 -4.18 8.53
C GLY A 139 22.83 -3.06 8.94
N ALA A 140 22.90 -2.61 10.20
CA ALA A 140 22.11 -1.47 10.67
C ALA A 140 22.45 -0.18 9.91
N VAL A 141 23.73 0.13 9.71
CA VAL A 141 24.16 1.32 8.95
C VAL A 141 23.66 1.25 7.51
N ARG A 142 23.85 0.13 6.80
CA ARG A 142 23.36 -0.04 5.43
C ARG A 142 21.84 0.05 5.33
N GLY A 143 21.11 -0.47 6.32
CA GLY A 143 19.66 -0.33 6.39
C GLY A 143 19.19 1.10 6.67
N LEU A 144 19.89 1.85 7.54
CA LEU A 144 19.61 3.27 7.80
C LEU A 144 19.92 4.16 6.58
N MET A 145 20.89 3.75 5.74
CA MET A 145 21.18 4.39 4.46
C MET A 145 20.19 3.99 3.35
N LEU A 146 19.20 3.14 3.65
CA LEU A 146 18.23 2.60 2.69
C LEU A 146 18.87 1.79 1.53
N ASN A 147 20.07 1.26 1.76
CA ASN A 147 20.81 0.43 0.80
C ASN A 147 20.64 -1.07 1.06
N ALA A 148 20.26 -1.47 2.27
CA ALA A 148 19.99 -2.84 2.66
C ALA A 148 18.61 -2.92 3.32
N LEU A 149 17.59 -3.22 2.53
CA LEU A 149 16.20 -3.24 2.97
C LEU A 149 15.72 -4.68 3.05
N PRO A 150 15.32 -5.18 4.23
CA PRO A 150 14.67 -6.47 4.29
C PRO A 150 13.25 -6.34 3.69
N ASN A 151 12.85 -7.31 2.86
CA ASN A 151 11.61 -7.29 2.05
C ASN A 151 10.27 -7.10 2.83
N TYR A 152 10.29 -7.04 4.16
CA TYR A 152 9.09 -6.78 4.98
C TYR A 152 9.02 -5.32 5.50
N LEU A 153 10.07 -4.51 5.32
CA LEU A 153 10.12 -3.09 5.72
C LEU A 153 10.40 -2.13 4.54
N ASP A 154 10.49 -2.62 3.32
CA ASP A 154 10.93 -1.85 2.16
C ASP A 154 9.83 -0.94 1.56
N ILE A 155 8.57 -1.10 1.98
CA ILE A 155 7.47 -0.22 1.56
C ILE A 155 7.54 1.20 2.13
N LEU A 156 8.11 1.41 3.32
CA LEU A 156 8.26 2.76 3.90
C LEU A 156 9.32 3.59 3.16
N PRO A 157 10.52 3.06 2.83
CA PRO A 157 11.48 3.69 1.93
C PRO A 157 10.85 4.10 0.59
N LEU A 158 10.09 3.20 -0.04
CA LEU A 158 9.33 3.54 -1.25
C LEU A 158 8.42 4.75 -1.00
N TYR A 159 7.68 4.76 0.12
CA TYR A 159 6.78 5.86 0.45
C TYR A 159 7.48 7.22 0.58
N ILE A 160 8.69 7.24 1.13
CA ILE A 160 9.53 8.45 1.23
C ILE A 160 9.87 8.95 -0.18
N LEU A 161 10.29 8.07 -1.08
CA LEU A 161 10.60 8.42 -2.47
C LEU A 161 9.37 8.97 -3.20
N LEU A 162 8.24 8.27 -3.12
CA LEU A 162 6.99 8.67 -3.79
C LEU A 162 6.47 10.01 -3.28
N LEU A 163 6.54 10.23 -1.97
CA LEU A 163 6.13 11.50 -1.37
C LEU A 163 7.13 12.63 -1.68
N GLY A 164 8.42 12.33 -1.75
CA GLY A 164 9.45 13.27 -2.22
C GLY A 164 9.28 13.66 -3.69
N LEU A 165 8.80 12.73 -4.52
CA LEU A 165 8.49 12.95 -5.94
C LEU A 165 7.16 13.70 -6.15
N PHE A 166 6.26 13.68 -5.16
CA PHE A 166 4.93 14.28 -5.27
C PHE A 166 4.89 15.74 -5.77
N PRO A 167 5.79 16.67 -5.37
CA PRO A 167 5.79 18.03 -5.91
C PRO A 167 5.95 18.09 -7.44
N LEU A 168 6.79 17.20 -8.01
CA LEU A 168 6.97 17.09 -9.46
C LEU A 168 5.74 16.48 -10.13
N ILE A 169 5.17 15.43 -9.53
CA ILE A 169 3.91 14.82 -9.99
C ILE A 169 2.78 15.85 -9.99
N TYR A 170 2.66 16.63 -8.92
CA TYR A 170 1.69 17.72 -8.81
C TYR A 170 1.89 18.76 -9.92
N ALA A 171 3.12 19.23 -10.13
CA ALA A 171 3.43 20.18 -11.18
C ALA A 171 3.09 19.64 -12.59
N GLY A 172 3.34 18.35 -12.84
CA GLY A 172 2.94 17.67 -14.07
C GLY A 172 1.42 17.62 -14.23
N LEU A 173 0.71 17.11 -13.23
CA LEU A 173 -0.76 16.98 -13.26
C LEU A 173 -1.48 18.33 -13.43
N ARG A 174 -0.87 19.41 -12.95
CA ARG A 174 -1.34 20.79 -13.16
C ARG A 174 -1.23 21.26 -14.60
N ARG A 175 -0.29 20.73 -15.38
CA ARG A 175 -0.10 21.06 -16.80
C ARG A 175 -0.94 20.14 -17.67
N THR A 176 -0.71 18.83 -17.56
CA THR A 176 -1.40 17.82 -18.35
C THR A 176 -1.59 16.55 -17.53
N LEU A 177 -2.86 16.19 -17.28
CA LEU A 177 -3.19 14.94 -16.58
C LEU A 177 -2.69 13.73 -17.36
N TRP A 178 -3.02 13.66 -18.65
CA TRP A 178 -2.65 12.55 -19.53
C TRP A 178 -1.16 12.52 -19.86
N GLY A 179 -0.49 13.67 -19.99
CA GLY A 179 0.95 13.70 -20.22
C GLY A 179 1.74 13.18 -19.02
N THR A 180 1.29 13.50 -17.79
CA THR A 180 1.93 12.99 -16.57
C THR A 180 1.70 11.48 -16.40
N LEU A 181 0.47 11.01 -16.66
CA LEU A 181 0.18 9.57 -16.66
C LEU A 181 0.96 8.84 -17.75
N GLY A 182 1.06 9.41 -18.95
CA GLY A 182 1.82 8.84 -20.06
C GLY A 182 3.31 8.72 -19.73
N LEU A 183 3.94 9.77 -19.21
CA LEU A 183 5.34 9.73 -18.79
C LEU A 183 5.58 8.70 -17.67
N SER A 184 4.72 8.72 -16.65
CA SER A 184 4.81 7.76 -15.54
C SER A 184 4.58 6.32 -16.00
N GLY A 185 3.67 6.10 -16.95
CA GLY A 185 3.42 4.81 -17.59
C GLY A 185 4.56 4.33 -18.46
N LEU A 186 5.27 5.24 -19.15
CA LEU A 186 6.48 4.89 -19.91
C LEU A 186 7.61 4.43 -18.99
N ILE A 187 7.79 5.08 -17.83
CA ILE A 187 8.79 4.65 -16.82
C ILE A 187 8.41 3.26 -16.27
N TRP A 188 7.13 3.04 -15.97
CA TRP A 188 6.66 1.72 -15.53
C TRP A 188 6.84 0.63 -16.60
N LEU A 189 6.55 0.96 -17.87
CA LEU A 189 6.74 0.04 -18.98
C LEU A 189 8.24 -0.29 -19.17
N ALA A 190 9.11 0.72 -19.11
CA ALA A 190 10.55 0.54 -19.17
C ALA A 190 11.03 -0.41 -18.06
N ALA A 191 10.53 -0.27 -16.83
CA ALA A 191 10.88 -1.18 -15.74
C ALA A 191 10.36 -2.62 -15.95
N ASN A 192 9.24 -2.80 -16.65
CA ASN A 192 8.71 -4.13 -16.98
C ASN A 192 9.42 -4.79 -18.17
N VAL A 193 10.03 -4.00 -19.06
CA VAL A 193 10.82 -4.52 -20.20
C VAL A 193 12.27 -4.76 -19.80
N ASP A 194 12.89 -3.80 -19.12
CA ASP A 194 14.26 -3.90 -18.61
C ASP A 194 14.25 -4.21 -17.12
N HIS A 195 14.54 -5.47 -16.83
CA HIS A 195 14.57 -6.02 -15.49
C HIS A 195 15.67 -5.41 -14.61
N THR A 196 16.71 -4.81 -15.20
CA THR A 196 17.82 -4.18 -14.49
C THR A 196 17.49 -2.77 -13.99
N LEU A 197 16.40 -2.16 -14.49
CA LEU A 197 15.94 -0.85 -14.07
C LEU A 197 15.31 -0.92 -12.68
N ASN A 198 16.16 -0.94 -11.65
CA ASN A 198 15.80 -0.97 -10.25
C ASN A 198 16.85 -0.23 -9.41
N LEU A 199 16.51 0.10 -8.16
CA LEU A 199 17.49 0.58 -7.20
C LEU A 199 18.22 -0.60 -6.55
N PRO A 200 19.53 -0.45 -6.22
CA PRO A 200 20.29 -1.51 -5.60
C PRO A 200 19.84 -1.78 -4.15
N ASN A 201 19.78 -3.05 -3.77
CA ASN A 201 19.53 -3.51 -2.42
C ASN A 201 20.53 -4.61 -2.04
N ALA A 202 21.52 -4.26 -1.22
CA ALA A 202 22.56 -5.20 -0.78
C ALA A 202 22.03 -6.38 0.06
N ALA A 203 20.80 -6.30 0.56
CA ALA A 203 20.15 -7.38 1.31
C ALA A 203 19.29 -8.31 0.44
N ALA A 204 19.07 -7.96 -0.83
CA ALA A 204 18.26 -8.76 -1.76
C ALA A 204 19.11 -9.83 -2.45
N VAL A 205 18.44 -10.89 -2.92
CA VAL A 205 19.10 -11.98 -3.66
C VAL A 205 19.44 -11.57 -5.10
N ASP A 206 18.61 -10.70 -5.66
CA ASP A 206 18.66 -10.15 -7.01
C ASP A 206 19.21 -8.71 -7.03
N ASP A 207 19.87 -8.28 -5.94
CA ASP A 207 20.44 -6.95 -5.73
C ASP A 207 19.47 -5.78 -5.96
N GLY A 208 18.16 -6.01 -6.02
CA GLY A 208 17.15 -5.01 -6.33
C GLY A 208 16.21 -4.69 -5.16
N TRP A 209 15.62 -3.49 -5.15
CA TRP A 209 14.50 -3.20 -4.27
C TRP A 209 13.31 -4.10 -4.64
N TYR A 210 12.69 -4.73 -3.64
CA TYR A 210 11.52 -5.56 -3.87
C TYR A 210 10.35 -4.70 -4.34
N PHE A 211 10.01 -3.60 -3.67
CA PHE A 211 9.15 -2.58 -4.28
C PHE A 211 9.93 -1.64 -5.22
N ASN A 212 10.06 -2.00 -6.50
CA ASN A 212 10.80 -1.21 -7.49
C ASN A 212 10.18 0.21 -7.68
N PRO A 213 10.89 1.29 -7.33
CA PRO A 213 10.33 2.65 -7.40
C PRO A 213 9.92 3.10 -8.81
N PHE A 214 10.58 2.61 -9.86
CA PHE A 214 10.27 2.96 -11.25
C PHE A 214 8.91 2.40 -11.69
N ALA A 215 8.54 1.23 -11.17
CA ALA A 215 7.24 0.62 -11.41
C ALA A 215 6.15 1.19 -10.47
N TRP A 216 6.40 1.16 -9.17
CA TRP A 216 5.41 1.49 -8.14
C TRP A 216 5.01 2.98 -8.14
N GLN A 217 5.86 3.88 -8.67
CA GLN A 217 5.47 5.28 -8.84
C GLN A 217 4.25 5.45 -9.74
N PHE A 218 4.01 4.55 -10.70
CA PHE A 218 2.86 4.67 -11.58
C PHE A 218 1.54 4.48 -10.85
N LEU A 219 1.44 3.52 -9.92
CA LEU A 219 0.27 3.37 -9.05
C LEU A 219 0.01 4.62 -8.21
N PHE A 220 1.07 5.24 -7.70
CA PHE A 220 0.96 6.47 -6.93
C PHE A 220 0.47 7.65 -7.79
N VAL A 221 1.00 7.81 -9.01
CA VAL A 221 0.55 8.84 -9.96
C VAL A 221 -0.90 8.60 -10.38
N ILE A 222 -1.30 7.34 -10.63
CA ILE A 222 -2.70 6.98 -10.91
C ILE A 222 -3.60 7.34 -9.73
N GLY A 223 -3.19 7.02 -8.49
CA GLY A 223 -3.92 7.41 -7.29
C GLY A 223 -4.11 8.93 -7.18
N ALA A 224 -3.06 9.71 -7.46
CA ALA A 224 -3.12 11.16 -7.46
C ALA A 224 -4.10 11.69 -8.53
N ALA A 225 -4.02 11.17 -9.76
CA ALA A 225 -4.94 11.51 -10.85
C ALA A 225 -6.39 11.08 -10.55
N LEU A 226 -6.58 9.91 -9.94
CA LEU A 226 -7.88 9.40 -9.50
C LEU A 226 -8.56 10.37 -8.54
N SER A 227 -7.81 10.95 -7.59
CA SER A 227 -8.39 11.94 -6.68
C SER A 227 -8.91 13.18 -7.41
N VAL A 228 -8.25 13.61 -8.49
CA VAL A 228 -8.71 14.74 -9.31
C VAL A 228 -10.00 14.37 -10.03
N ALA A 229 -10.04 13.19 -10.65
CA ALA A 229 -11.22 12.70 -11.37
C ALA A 229 -12.43 12.51 -10.45
N VAL A 230 -12.23 11.91 -9.29
CA VAL A 230 -13.28 11.65 -8.28
C VAL A 230 -13.82 12.96 -7.69
N GLN A 231 -12.94 13.93 -7.37
CA GLN A 231 -13.36 15.23 -6.85
C GLN A 231 -14.14 16.05 -7.89
N ALA A 232 -13.82 15.93 -9.18
CA ALA A 232 -14.53 16.59 -10.28
C ALA A 232 -15.91 15.98 -10.61
N ARG A 233 -16.30 14.91 -9.91
CA ARG A 233 -17.54 14.15 -10.12
C ARG A 233 -18.25 13.84 -8.80
N ASP A 234 -18.17 14.78 -7.86
CA ASP A 234 -18.86 14.72 -6.57
C ASP A 234 -18.60 13.45 -5.75
N GLY A 235 -17.42 12.85 -5.91
CA GLY A 235 -17.00 11.67 -5.15
C GLY A 235 -17.26 10.34 -5.86
N LEU A 236 -17.79 10.31 -7.08
CA LEU A 236 -18.07 9.05 -7.78
C LEU A 236 -17.50 9.03 -9.19
N LEU A 237 -16.92 7.89 -9.59
CA LEU A 237 -16.58 7.67 -10.99
C LEU A 237 -17.83 7.31 -11.81
N PRO A 238 -17.84 7.64 -13.12
CA PRO A 238 -18.94 7.26 -14.00
C PRO A 238 -19.04 5.73 -14.12
N ARG A 239 -20.27 5.25 -14.22
CA ARG A 239 -20.59 3.82 -14.39
C ARG A 239 -21.03 3.55 -15.82
N HIS A 240 -20.37 2.59 -16.45
CA HIS A 240 -20.78 2.04 -17.74
C HIS A 240 -21.09 0.55 -17.53
N SER A 241 -22.29 0.11 -17.91
CA SER A 241 -22.77 -1.26 -17.65
C SER A 241 -21.86 -2.31 -18.29
N LEU A 242 -21.47 -2.12 -19.55
CA LEU A 242 -20.58 -3.03 -20.27
C LEU A 242 -19.18 -3.12 -19.62
N LEU A 243 -18.58 -1.98 -19.25
CA LEU A 243 -17.28 -1.98 -18.56
C LEU A 243 -17.38 -2.61 -17.16
N THR A 244 -18.52 -2.43 -16.49
CA THR A 244 -18.77 -3.05 -15.18
C THR A 244 -18.91 -4.57 -15.31
N ALA A 245 -19.60 -5.06 -16.34
CA ALA A 245 -19.71 -6.48 -16.63
C ALA A 245 -18.34 -7.08 -16.99
N ALA A 246 -17.57 -6.42 -17.87
CA ALA A 246 -16.22 -6.84 -18.23
C ALA A 246 -15.28 -6.86 -17.00
N ALA A 247 -15.39 -5.87 -16.11
CA ALA A 247 -14.67 -5.83 -14.85
C ALA A 247 -14.97 -7.05 -13.97
N TRP A 248 -16.24 -7.41 -13.79
CA TRP A 248 -16.61 -8.58 -12.99
C TRP A 248 -16.15 -9.91 -13.61
N ILE A 249 -16.25 -10.05 -14.93
CA ILE A 249 -15.74 -11.23 -15.65
C ILE A 249 -14.23 -11.34 -15.43
N TYR A 250 -13.49 -10.24 -15.60
CA TYR A 250 -12.06 -10.21 -15.37
C TYR A 250 -11.70 -10.57 -13.92
N LEU A 251 -12.41 -10.04 -12.93
CA LEU A 251 -12.18 -10.37 -11.52
C LEU A 251 -12.47 -11.84 -11.23
N LEU A 252 -13.50 -12.44 -11.84
CA LEU A 252 -13.77 -13.86 -11.72
C LEU A 252 -12.63 -14.71 -12.32
N CYS A 253 -12.13 -14.35 -13.50
CA CYS A 253 -10.98 -15.01 -14.10
C CYS A 253 -9.72 -14.87 -13.24
N ALA A 254 -9.46 -13.66 -12.71
CA ALA A 254 -8.34 -13.41 -11.82
C ALA A 254 -8.44 -14.20 -10.52
N LEU A 255 -9.64 -14.31 -9.94
CA LEU A 255 -9.92 -15.15 -8.78
C LEU A 255 -9.60 -16.62 -9.11
N LEU A 256 -10.18 -17.19 -10.16
CA LEU A 256 -9.93 -18.59 -10.53
C LEU A 256 -8.45 -18.88 -10.80
N GLN A 257 -7.73 -17.92 -11.37
CA GLN A 257 -6.30 -18.05 -11.66
C GLN A 257 -5.41 -17.93 -10.42
N ALA A 258 -5.75 -17.03 -9.49
CA ALA A 258 -4.94 -16.74 -8.31
C ALA A 258 -5.33 -17.56 -7.07
N PHE A 259 -6.51 -18.17 -7.07
CA PHE A 259 -7.02 -18.92 -5.93
C PHE A 259 -6.06 -20.06 -5.55
N PRO A 260 -5.73 -20.24 -4.26
CA PRO A 260 -4.80 -21.25 -3.81
C PRO A 260 -5.46 -22.64 -3.72
N TRP A 261 -5.88 -23.20 -4.86
CA TRP A 261 -6.64 -24.47 -4.96
C TRP A 261 -6.03 -25.59 -4.11
N GLY A 262 -4.72 -25.78 -4.22
CA GLY A 262 -3.99 -26.83 -3.49
C GLY A 262 -4.00 -26.66 -1.98
N ASP A 263 -3.88 -25.42 -1.46
CA ASP A 263 -3.89 -25.14 -0.02
C ASP A 263 -5.28 -25.41 0.60
N TRP A 264 -6.33 -25.39 -0.22
CA TRP A 264 -7.70 -25.75 0.16
C TRP A 264 -8.04 -27.22 -0.10
N GLY A 265 -7.12 -28.02 -0.65
CA GLY A 265 -7.38 -29.41 -1.02
C GLY A 265 -8.38 -29.57 -2.15
N LEU A 266 -8.52 -28.56 -3.02
CA LEU A 266 -9.45 -28.55 -4.15
C LEU A 266 -8.74 -28.89 -5.46
N PRO A 267 -9.47 -29.41 -6.47
CA PRO A 267 -8.94 -29.57 -7.82
C PRO A 267 -8.46 -28.23 -8.38
N ASP A 268 -7.37 -28.27 -9.14
CA ASP A 268 -6.82 -27.08 -9.78
C ASP A 268 -7.70 -26.65 -10.96
N LEU A 269 -8.40 -25.52 -10.79
CA LEU A 269 -9.28 -24.94 -11.81
C LEU A 269 -8.67 -23.70 -12.49
N ARG A 270 -7.34 -23.55 -12.42
CA ARG A 270 -6.67 -22.42 -13.08
C ARG A 270 -6.92 -22.47 -14.60
N PRO A 271 -7.47 -21.40 -15.20
CA PRO A 271 -7.78 -21.39 -16.63
C PRO A 271 -6.53 -21.35 -17.50
N LEU A 272 -5.40 -20.83 -16.99
CA LEU A 272 -4.16 -20.67 -17.74
C LEU A 272 -2.96 -21.27 -16.99
N ALA A 273 -2.09 -21.95 -17.72
CA ALA A 273 -0.78 -22.37 -17.24
C ALA A 273 0.20 -21.19 -17.31
N MET A 274 0.22 -20.37 -16.27
CA MET A 274 1.09 -19.20 -16.18
C MET A 274 1.69 -19.04 -14.78
N SER A 275 2.86 -18.40 -14.72
CA SER A 275 3.47 -18.00 -13.44
C SER A 275 2.69 -16.84 -12.81
N PRO A 276 2.66 -16.73 -11.47
CA PRO A 276 2.10 -15.57 -10.79
C PRO A 276 2.71 -14.26 -11.32
N PRO A 277 1.90 -13.23 -11.62
CA PRO A 277 2.42 -11.95 -12.11
C PRO A 277 3.38 -11.30 -11.11
N ASP A 278 4.51 -10.79 -11.61
CA ASP A 278 5.57 -10.18 -10.80
C ASP A 278 5.06 -8.98 -9.98
N LYS A 279 5.26 -9.04 -8.66
CA LYS A 279 4.86 -7.97 -7.74
C LYS A 279 5.87 -6.82 -7.72
N SER A 280 7.15 -7.13 -7.80
CA SER A 280 8.23 -6.16 -7.66
C SER A 280 8.10 -5.02 -8.68
N ARG A 281 7.66 -5.35 -9.90
CA ARG A 281 7.48 -4.40 -11.02
C ARG A 281 6.03 -4.06 -11.32
N VAL A 282 5.08 -4.46 -10.46
CA VAL A 282 3.64 -4.25 -10.69
C VAL A 282 3.27 -4.71 -12.09
N ALA A 283 3.41 -6.01 -12.35
CA ALA A 283 3.18 -6.58 -13.67
C ALA A 283 1.81 -6.17 -14.24
N PRO A 284 1.64 -6.09 -15.58
CA PRO A 284 0.43 -5.56 -16.21
C PRO A 284 -0.88 -6.17 -15.69
N LEU A 285 -0.90 -7.47 -15.40
CA LEU A 285 -2.07 -8.15 -14.81
C LEU A 285 -2.36 -7.69 -13.38
N ARG A 286 -1.35 -7.41 -12.56
CA ARG A 286 -1.54 -6.83 -11.22
C ARG A 286 -2.07 -5.41 -11.32
N LEU A 287 -1.49 -4.61 -12.23
CA LEU A 287 -1.93 -3.24 -12.48
C LEU A 287 -3.40 -3.20 -12.91
N LEU A 288 -3.77 -3.99 -13.93
CA LEU A 288 -5.16 -4.06 -14.39
C LEU A 288 -6.10 -4.50 -13.26
N HIS A 289 -5.69 -5.48 -12.46
CA HIS A 289 -6.48 -5.97 -11.34
C HIS A 289 -6.78 -4.89 -10.30
N ILE A 290 -5.77 -4.15 -9.83
CA ILE A 290 -6.02 -3.09 -8.86
C ILE A 290 -6.84 -1.95 -9.46
N LEU A 291 -6.67 -1.62 -10.75
CA LEU A 291 -7.45 -0.59 -11.42
C LEU A 291 -8.92 -0.97 -11.56
N VAL A 292 -9.20 -2.23 -11.90
CA VAL A 292 -10.57 -2.75 -11.97
C VAL A 292 -11.24 -2.69 -10.59
N LEU A 293 -10.60 -3.21 -9.54
CA LEU A 293 -11.11 -3.15 -8.16
C LEU A 293 -11.39 -1.69 -7.74
N THR A 294 -10.42 -0.82 -7.96
CA THR A 294 -10.51 0.60 -7.62
C THR A 294 -11.67 1.27 -8.38
N SER A 295 -11.82 0.97 -9.67
CA SER A 295 -12.90 1.55 -10.48
C SER A 295 -14.29 1.18 -9.92
N LEU A 296 -14.50 -0.09 -9.54
CA LEU A 296 -15.77 -0.56 -8.98
C LEU A 296 -16.06 0.08 -7.61
N VAL A 297 -15.04 0.18 -6.76
CA VAL A 297 -15.11 0.81 -5.43
C VAL A 297 -15.51 2.28 -5.55
N PHE A 298 -14.80 3.06 -6.38
CA PHE A 298 -15.03 4.49 -6.51
C PHE A 298 -16.25 4.84 -7.38
N ALA A 299 -16.71 3.91 -8.21
CA ALA A 299 -17.98 4.03 -8.89
C ALA A 299 -19.18 3.76 -7.96
N SER A 300 -18.98 3.16 -6.77
CA SER A 300 -20.06 2.65 -5.93
C SER A 300 -20.61 3.60 -4.85
N PRO A 301 -21.87 4.08 -4.98
CA PRO A 301 -22.55 4.82 -3.92
C PRO A 301 -22.77 3.97 -2.67
N ALA A 302 -22.95 2.66 -2.83
CA ALA A 302 -23.12 1.73 -1.71
C ALA A 302 -21.84 1.71 -0.86
N VAL A 303 -20.67 1.55 -1.47
CA VAL A 303 -19.39 1.57 -0.75
C VAL A 303 -19.15 2.91 -0.06
N MET A 304 -19.52 4.02 -0.73
CA MET A 304 -19.47 5.37 -0.15
C MET A 304 -20.33 5.51 1.11
N ARG A 305 -21.58 5.06 1.04
CA ARG A 305 -22.50 5.08 2.19
C ARG A 305 -22.05 4.15 3.31
N LEU A 306 -21.68 2.91 2.97
CA LEU A 306 -21.27 1.91 3.95
C LEU A 306 -20.05 2.36 4.74
N SER A 307 -19.08 3.01 4.08
CA SER A 307 -17.87 3.50 4.74
C SER A 307 -18.12 4.60 5.77
N GLY A 308 -19.30 5.25 5.76
CA GLY A 308 -19.71 6.21 6.77
C GLY A 308 -20.36 5.58 8.02
N LEU A 309 -20.59 4.26 8.03
CA LEU A 309 -21.26 3.59 9.14
C LEU A 309 -20.38 3.49 10.39
N ARG A 310 -20.98 3.66 11.56
CA ARG A 310 -20.28 3.63 12.86
C ARG A 310 -19.53 2.33 13.14
N TRP A 311 -19.99 1.19 12.61
CA TRP A 311 -19.33 -0.10 12.76
C TRP A 311 -17.94 -0.17 12.10
N LEU A 312 -17.68 0.66 11.08
CA LEU A 312 -16.40 0.71 10.39
C LEU A 312 -15.43 1.72 11.00
N ARG A 313 -15.86 2.41 12.07
CA ARG A 313 -15.04 3.38 12.79
C ARG A 313 -13.68 2.81 13.25
N PRO A 314 -13.56 1.56 13.72
CA PRO A 314 -12.24 1.00 14.05
C PRO A 314 -11.30 0.96 12.83
N PHE A 315 -11.79 0.56 11.67
CA PHE A 315 -11.00 0.52 10.42
C PHE A 315 -10.66 1.92 9.91
N ASP A 316 -11.61 2.85 9.94
CA ASP A 316 -11.38 4.28 9.65
C ASP A 316 -10.29 4.86 10.57
N ALA A 317 -10.37 4.59 11.88
CA ALA A 317 -9.37 5.03 12.85
C ALA A 317 -7.97 4.46 12.55
N CYS A 318 -7.89 3.19 12.14
CA CYS A 318 -6.64 2.59 11.67
C CYS A 318 -6.09 3.27 10.42
N GLY A 319 -6.94 3.55 9.42
CA GLY A 319 -6.52 4.21 8.19
C GLY A 319 -6.05 5.65 8.38
N ARG A 320 -6.69 6.39 9.28
CA ARG A 320 -6.28 7.77 9.65
C ARG A 320 -4.91 7.82 10.31
N ASN A 321 -4.58 6.79 11.07
CA ASN A 321 -3.31 6.64 11.81
C ASN A 321 -2.41 5.60 11.14
N SER A 322 -2.41 5.55 9.79
CA SER A 322 -1.85 4.42 9.05
C SER A 322 -0.37 4.14 9.34
N LEU A 323 0.44 5.16 9.64
CA LEU A 323 1.87 4.96 9.87
C LEU A 323 2.13 4.26 11.20
N GLU A 324 1.46 4.71 12.25
CA GLU A 324 1.52 4.14 13.60
C GLU A 324 0.97 2.70 13.60
N ILE A 325 -0.15 2.48 12.92
CA ILE A 325 -0.77 1.14 12.82
C ILE A 325 0.05 0.19 11.96
N PHE A 326 0.63 0.68 10.85
CA PHE A 326 1.57 -0.11 10.05
C PHE A 326 2.76 -0.57 10.90
N ALA A 327 3.39 0.33 11.66
CA ALA A 327 4.53 0.00 12.50
C ALA A 327 4.18 -1.01 13.61
N ALA A 328 3.03 -0.84 14.27
CA ALA A 328 2.53 -1.80 15.25
C ALA A 328 2.26 -3.17 14.61
N GLY A 329 1.66 -3.18 13.42
CA GLY A 329 1.40 -4.39 12.63
C GLY A 329 2.68 -5.10 12.22
N CYS A 330 3.71 -4.39 11.75
CA CYS A 330 5.02 -4.97 11.43
C CYS A 330 5.66 -5.63 12.66
N MET A 331 5.59 -4.97 13.83
CA MET A 331 6.15 -5.53 15.05
C MET A 331 5.37 -6.75 15.54
N ALA A 332 4.04 -6.71 15.49
CA ALA A 332 3.18 -7.86 15.81
C ALA A 332 3.42 -9.03 14.84
N ALA A 333 3.57 -8.76 13.54
CA ALA A 333 3.88 -9.78 12.55
C ALA A 333 5.28 -10.38 12.74
N LEU A 334 6.27 -9.57 13.15
CA LEU A 334 7.60 -10.06 13.52
C LEU A 334 7.52 -11.04 14.70
N ILE A 335 6.77 -10.69 15.74
CA ILE A 335 6.55 -11.57 16.89
C ILE A 335 5.84 -12.86 16.43
N GLY A 336 4.81 -12.76 15.59
CA GLY A 336 4.14 -13.92 14.99
C GLY A 336 5.10 -14.83 14.21
N ARG A 337 5.98 -14.26 13.38
CA ARG A 337 7.03 -14.98 12.65
C ARG A 337 7.97 -15.72 13.58
N ILE A 338 8.41 -15.07 14.66
CA ILE A 338 9.30 -15.66 15.66
C ILE A 338 8.59 -16.81 16.39
N LEU A 339 7.34 -16.61 16.81
CA LEU A 339 6.55 -17.64 17.50
C LEU A 339 6.34 -18.87 16.60
N TYR A 340 5.93 -18.69 15.35
CA TYR A 340 5.72 -19.80 14.40
C TYR A 340 7.02 -20.47 13.94
N ARG A 341 8.16 -19.82 14.14
CA ARG A 341 9.48 -20.40 13.87
C ARG A 341 10.01 -21.20 15.06
N THR A 342 9.64 -20.79 16.27
CA THR A 342 10.04 -21.39 17.55
C THR A 342 9.14 -22.55 17.93
N PHE A 343 7.84 -22.40 17.67
CA PHE A 343 6.80 -23.39 17.94
C PHE A 343 6.11 -23.79 16.63
N GLU A 344 5.57 -25.00 16.55
CA GLU A 344 4.72 -25.36 15.42
C GLU A 344 3.44 -24.51 15.43
N PRO A 345 2.99 -23.99 14.27
CA PRO A 345 1.86 -23.09 14.14
C PRO A 345 0.57 -23.89 14.19
N VAL A 346 0.29 -24.50 15.34
CA VAL A 346 -1.00 -25.15 15.60
C VAL A 346 -2.13 -24.12 15.68
N TRP A 347 -3.36 -24.55 15.41
CA TRP A 347 -4.53 -23.67 15.38
C TRP A 347 -4.66 -22.71 16.59
N PRO A 348 -4.47 -23.14 17.85
CA PRO A 348 -4.57 -22.24 18.99
C PRO A 348 -3.54 -21.10 18.95
N LEU A 349 -2.30 -21.40 18.58
CA LEU A 349 -1.24 -20.39 18.44
C LEU A 349 -1.57 -19.43 17.31
N GLN A 350 -2.09 -19.94 16.18
CA GLN A 350 -2.47 -19.08 15.06
C GLN A 350 -3.60 -18.12 15.44
N ILE A 351 -4.64 -18.62 16.11
CA ILE A 351 -5.77 -17.82 16.58
C ILE A 351 -5.27 -16.75 17.57
N ALA A 352 -4.44 -17.13 18.55
CA ALA A 352 -3.90 -16.19 19.54
C ALA A 352 -3.08 -15.07 18.90
N VAL A 353 -2.17 -15.41 17.96
CA VAL A 353 -1.34 -14.42 17.26
C VAL A 353 -2.19 -13.47 16.42
N ASN A 354 -3.15 -13.97 15.64
CA ASN A 354 -3.97 -13.12 14.78
C ASN A 354 -4.94 -12.26 15.59
N LEU A 355 -5.68 -12.84 16.54
CA LEU A 355 -6.60 -12.08 17.38
C LEU A 355 -5.86 -11.05 18.24
N GLY A 356 -4.71 -11.42 18.81
CA GLY A 356 -3.87 -10.51 19.58
C GLY A 356 -3.34 -9.35 18.73
N GLY A 357 -2.81 -9.63 17.53
CA GLY A 357 -2.32 -8.60 16.61
C GLY A 357 -3.44 -7.67 16.10
N LEU A 358 -4.58 -8.23 15.70
CA LEU A 358 -5.74 -7.45 15.28
C LEU A 358 -6.30 -6.59 16.41
N ALA A 359 -6.43 -7.13 17.63
CA ALA A 359 -6.87 -6.39 18.80
C ALA A 359 -5.91 -5.24 19.14
N LEU A 360 -4.60 -5.47 19.07
CA LEU A 360 -3.58 -4.43 19.25
C LEU A 360 -3.75 -3.31 18.23
N MET A 361 -3.85 -3.64 16.94
CA MET A 361 -3.96 -2.66 15.86
C MET A 361 -5.25 -1.85 15.95
N LEU A 362 -6.40 -2.51 16.14
CA LEU A 362 -7.70 -1.85 16.27
C LEU A 362 -7.76 -0.99 17.54
N GLY A 363 -7.29 -1.51 18.67
CA GLY A 363 -7.24 -0.80 19.94
C GLY A 363 -6.36 0.45 19.87
N LEU A 364 -5.16 0.31 19.29
CA LEU A 364 -4.24 1.44 19.07
C LEU A 364 -4.86 2.50 18.14
N GLY A 365 -5.50 2.07 17.04
CA GLY A 365 -6.16 2.98 16.10
C GLY A 365 -7.23 3.81 16.78
N LEU A 366 -8.11 3.18 17.55
CA LEU A 366 -9.16 3.85 18.33
C LEU A 366 -8.58 4.79 19.40
N ALA A 367 -7.53 4.36 20.10
CA ALA A 367 -6.88 5.19 21.13
C ALA A 367 -6.25 6.45 20.53
N LEU A 368 -5.59 6.35 19.37
CA LEU A 368 -5.00 7.48 18.67
C LEU A 368 -6.07 8.44 18.12
N ASP A 369 -7.14 7.93 17.50
CA ASP A 369 -8.27 8.77 17.04
C ASP A 369 -8.94 9.51 18.22
N ALA A 370 -9.13 8.84 19.35
CA ALA A 370 -9.69 9.47 20.55
C ALA A 370 -8.78 10.58 21.09
N ARG A 371 -7.45 10.37 21.13
CA ARG A 371 -6.48 11.41 21.56
C ARG A 371 -6.49 12.61 20.62
N ALA A 372 -6.55 12.37 19.30
CA ALA A 372 -6.61 13.45 18.32
C ALA A 372 -7.86 14.32 18.50
N ARG A 373 -9.04 13.71 18.70
CA ARG A 373 -10.30 14.44 18.95
C ARG A 373 -10.28 15.27 20.23
N ARG A 374 -9.64 14.77 21.30
CA ARG A 374 -9.50 15.52 22.55
C ARG A 374 -8.60 16.76 22.39
N ARG A 375 -7.59 16.70 21.52
CA ARG A 375 -6.70 17.84 21.24
C ARG A 375 -7.35 18.93 20.40
N THR A 376 -8.34 18.60 19.58
CA THR A 376 -9.08 19.59 18.77
C THR A 376 -10.19 20.29 19.55
N LEU A 377 -10.59 19.77 20.71
CA LEU A 377 -11.62 20.34 21.59
C LEU A 377 -11.02 21.23 22.70
N ARG A 378 -9.70 21.23 22.84
CA ARG A 378 -8.92 22.14 23.69
C ARG A 378 -8.29 23.18 22.78
#